data_AF-A0A2T6BEF1-F1
#
_entry.id   AF-A0A2T6BEF1-F1
#
_cell.length_a   1.000
_cell.length_b   1.000
_cell.length_c   1.000
_cell.angle_alpha   90.00
_cell.angle_beta   90.00
_cell.angle_gamma   90.00
#
_symmetry.space_group_name_H-M   'P 1'
#
loop_
_entity.id
_entity.type
_entity.pdbx_description
1 polymer ?
#
loop_
_entity_poly.entity_id
_entity_poly.type
_entity_poly.pdbx_seq_one_letter_code
_entity_poly.pdbx_strand_id
1 'polypeptide(L)'
;MTQESEMDELELALKRLEVEKMRADVDQARLAWWKRPGYLGGMAPIVLAVVGLVTAWANGYFDTQRTQLANEIAALEGERDALNAKVADAQRAIDAGYLQAKLAAFDADYAIGHFEAFSEQADEMKGPLSLQLVDLPEVPSSLGLPAFARAAETTLLKELKKQRDVLQEKNVFFQNLQALLEQQQMVGEVTKEAVTNVLDQLEQIEATPWVKALETDPMLSAQRRFRAPDGRIFDLASWDWVEG
;
A
#
# COMPACT_ATOMS: atom_id res chain seq x y z
N MET A 1 -8.87 -102.18 -0.48
CA MET A 1 -8.16 -100.99 0.02
C MET A 1 -9.19 -100.12 0.69
N THR A 2 -9.05 -99.93 2.00
CA THR A 2 -9.99 -99.17 2.82
C THR A 2 -9.62 -97.69 2.73
N GLN A 3 -10.62 -96.79 2.75
CA GLN A 3 -10.41 -95.33 2.77
C GLN A 3 -9.41 -94.89 3.86
N GLU A 4 -9.31 -95.66 4.92
CA GLU A 4 -8.36 -95.49 6.02
C GLU A 4 -6.89 -95.53 5.55
N SER A 5 -6.55 -96.44 4.63
CA SER A 5 -5.18 -96.53 4.10
C SER A 5 -4.79 -95.35 3.19
N GLU A 6 -5.75 -94.76 2.48
CA GLU A 6 -5.53 -93.57 1.66
C GLU A 6 -5.37 -92.32 2.54
N MET A 7 -6.09 -92.27 3.66
CA MET A 7 -6.00 -91.18 4.64
C MET A 7 -4.64 -91.18 5.35
N ASP A 8 -4.13 -92.34 5.75
CA ASP A 8 -2.82 -92.47 6.37
C ASP A 8 -1.68 -92.07 5.41
N GLU A 9 -1.81 -92.41 4.13
CA GLU A 9 -0.83 -92.02 3.09
C GLU A 9 -0.84 -90.49 2.86
N LEU A 10 -2.02 -89.87 2.85
CA LEU A 10 -2.17 -88.41 2.77
C LEU A 10 -1.55 -87.71 3.99
N GLU A 11 -1.76 -88.22 5.21
CA GLU A 11 -1.16 -87.65 6.41
C GLU A 11 0.38 -87.72 6.39
N LEU A 12 0.94 -88.83 5.90
CA LEU A 12 2.39 -88.99 5.74
C LEU A 12 2.95 -88.01 4.69
N ALA A 13 2.24 -87.80 3.58
CA ALA A 13 2.62 -86.85 2.55
C ALA A 13 2.60 -85.40 3.09
N LEU A 14 1.57 -85.03 3.86
CA LEU A 14 1.47 -83.70 4.49
C LEU A 14 2.62 -83.46 5.49
N LYS A 15 2.93 -84.43 6.34
CA LYS A 15 4.04 -84.32 7.29
C LYS A 15 5.39 -84.14 6.59
N ARG A 16 5.63 -84.81 5.45
CA ARG A 16 6.85 -84.63 4.66
C ARG A 16 6.94 -83.23 4.05
N LEU A 17 5.85 -82.74 3.47
CA LEU A 17 5.75 -81.38 2.92
C LEU A 17 5.99 -80.32 3.98
N GLU A 18 5.49 -80.52 5.20
CA GLU A 18 5.71 -79.59 6.31
C GLU A 18 7.18 -79.56 6.74
N VAL A 19 7.86 -80.71 6.80
CA VAL A 19 9.30 -80.78 7.09
C VAL A 19 10.13 -80.12 5.99
N GLU A 20 9.79 -80.33 4.72
CA GLU A 20 10.47 -79.70 3.59
C GLU A 20 10.28 -78.17 3.61
N LYS A 21 9.06 -77.70 3.90
CA LYS A 21 8.77 -76.27 4.09
C LYS A 21 9.59 -75.69 5.24
N MET A 22 9.59 -76.33 6.41
CA MET A 22 10.36 -75.86 7.56
C MET A 22 11.87 -75.80 7.27
N ARG A 23 12.41 -76.75 6.49
CA ARG A 23 13.80 -76.68 6.04
C ARG A 23 14.05 -75.51 5.10
N ALA A 24 13.16 -75.29 4.13
CA ALA A 24 13.26 -74.16 3.21
C ALA A 24 13.20 -72.81 3.96
N ASP A 25 12.31 -72.69 4.95
CA ASP A 25 12.16 -71.50 5.79
C ASP A 25 13.41 -71.27 6.66
N VAL A 26 14.00 -72.34 7.23
CA VAL A 26 15.25 -72.25 8.00
C VAL A 26 16.44 -71.87 7.11
N ASP A 27 16.54 -72.43 5.91
CA ASP A 27 17.60 -72.08 4.97
C ASP A 27 17.48 -70.63 4.49
N GLN A 28 16.24 -70.16 4.27
CA GLN A 28 15.97 -68.75 3.96
C GLN A 28 16.25 -67.83 5.16
N ALA A 29 15.97 -68.29 6.40
CA ALA A 29 16.28 -67.57 7.62
C ALA A 29 17.78 -67.47 7.90
N ARG A 30 18.57 -68.47 7.48
CA ARG A 30 20.04 -68.49 7.61
C ARG A 30 20.74 -67.56 6.63
N LEU A 31 20.10 -67.21 5.51
CA LEU A 31 20.65 -66.21 4.60
C LEU A 31 20.72 -64.86 5.31
N ALA A 32 21.89 -64.22 5.19
CA ALA A 32 22.08 -62.85 5.61
C ALA A 32 20.99 -61.94 5.00
N TRP A 33 20.55 -60.95 5.76
CA TRP A 33 19.39 -60.12 5.40
C TRP A 33 19.51 -59.49 4.00
N TRP A 34 20.72 -59.13 3.56
CA TRP A 34 20.98 -58.55 2.23
C TRP A 34 20.86 -59.55 1.06
N LYS A 35 20.87 -60.86 1.31
CA LYS A 35 20.67 -61.89 0.28
C LYS A 35 19.20 -62.25 0.07
N ARG A 36 18.29 -61.72 0.91
CA ARG A 36 16.86 -62.00 0.80
C ARG A 36 16.22 -61.06 -0.24
N PRO A 37 15.60 -61.57 -1.32
CA PRO A 37 15.11 -60.73 -2.42
C PRO A 37 14.04 -59.71 -1.97
N GLY A 38 13.24 -60.03 -0.95
CA GLY A 38 12.25 -59.10 -0.39
C GLY A 38 12.85 -57.85 0.27
N TYR A 39 14.06 -57.95 0.85
CA TYR A 39 14.73 -56.80 1.49
C TYR A 39 15.32 -55.83 0.46
N LEU A 40 15.83 -56.35 -0.67
CA LEU A 40 16.33 -55.52 -1.76
C LEU A 40 15.23 -54.67 -2.38
N GLY A 41 14.03 -55.23 -2.54
CA GLY A 41 12.86 -54.49 -3.03
C GLY A 41 12.49 -53.30 -2.13
N GLY A 42 12.55 -53.47 -0.81
CA GLY A 42 12.26 -52.40 0.15
C GLY A 42 13.35 -51.32 0.25
N MET A 43 14.62 -51.68 0.07
CA MET A 43 15.75 -50.75 0.18
C MET A 43 16.08 -50.02 -1.12
N ALA A 44 15.66 -50.55 -2.27
CA ALA A 44 15.89 -49.93 -3.59
C ALA A 44 15.54 -48.43 -3.67
N PRO A 45 14.36 -47.95 -3.21
CA PRO A 45 14.03 -46.52 -3.27
C PRO A 45 14.95 -45.66 -2.39
N ILE A 46 15.40 -46.18 -1.25
CA ILE A 46 16.32 -45.46 -0.35
C ILE A 46 17.68 -45.31 -1.02
N VAL A 47 18.21 -46.39 -1.61
CA VAL A 47 19.49 -46.35 -2.33
C VAL A 47 19.41 -45.41 -3.52
N LEU A 48 18.32 -45.46 -4.29
CA LEU A 48 18.10 -44.52 -5.41
C LEU A 48 18.02 -43.08 -4.93
N ALA A 49 17.35 -42.80 -3.81
CA ALA A 49 17.29 -41.46 -3.24
C ALA A 49 18.66 -40.95 -2.79
N VAL A 50 19.47 -41.80 -2.15
CA VAL A 50 20.84 -41.44 -1.73
C VAL A 50 21.73 -41.20 -2.95
N VAL A 51 21.68 -42.06 -3.96
CA VAL A 51 22.45 -41.87 -5.20
C VAL A 51 22.01 -40.57 -5.89
N GLY A 52 20.71 -40.31 -5.98
CA GLY A 52 20.17 -39.07 -6.54
C GLY A 52 20.60 -37.81 -5.76
N LEU A 53 20.68 -37.90 -4.43
CA LEU A 53 21.17 -36.81 -3.60
C LEU A 53 22.66 -36.55 -3.82
N VAL A 54 23.47 -37.61 -3.88
CA VAL A 54 24.92 -37.50 -4.13
C VAL A 54 25.18 -36.95 -5.53
N THR A 55 24.43 -37.39 -6.55
CA THR A 55 24.57 -36.84 -7.91
C THR A 55 24.12 -35.38 -7.99
N ALA A 56 23.03 -35.00 -7.33
CA ALA A 56 22.61 -33.60 -7.24
C ALA A 56 23.65 -32.73 -6.53
N TRP A 57 24.27 -33.25 -5.47
CA TRP A 57 25.34 -32.58 -4.74
C TRP A 57 26.61 -32.43 -5.59
N ALA A 58 27.06 -33.50 -6.26
CA ALA A 58 28.23 -33.47 -7.12
C ALA A 58 28.06 -32.53 -8.34
N ASN A 59 26.83 -32.39 -8.85
CA ASN A 59 26.51 -31.49 -9.95
C ASN A 59 26.37 -30.01 -9.51
N GLY A 60 26.52 -29.69 -8.22
CA GLY A 60 26.38 -28.32 -7.72
C GLY A 60 24.94 -27.77 -7.82
N TYR A 61 23.94 -28.65 -7.90
CA TYR A 61 22.54 -28.25 -8.00
C TYR A 61 22.12 -27.38 -6.81
N PHE A 62 22.52 -27.78 -5.60
CA PHE A 62 22.20 -27.05 -4.37
C PHE A 62 22.85 -25.67 -4.31
N ASP A 63 24.05 -25.49 -4.87
CA ASP A 63 24.73 -24.20 -4.87
C ASP A 63 24.08 -23.23 -5.87
N THR A 64 23.67 -23.75 -7.03
CA THR A 64 22.89 -22.98 -8.01
C THR A 64 21.55 -22.54 -7.40
N GLN A 65 20.84 -23.46 -6.75
CA GLN A 65 19.57 -23.16 -6.08
C GLN A 65 19.74 -22.15 -4.94
N ARG A 66 20.80 -22.27 -4.13
CA ARG A 66 21.10 -21.30 -3.07
C ARG A 66 21.39 -19.91 -3.62
N THR A 67 22.16 -19.83 -4.70
CA THR A 67 22.48 -18.55 -5.35
C THR A 67 21.24 -17.93 -5.96
N GLN A 68 20.40 -18.73 -6.62
CA GLN A 68 19.13 -18.27 -7.16
C GLN A 68 18.22 -17.72 -6.06
N LEU A 69 18.03 -18.47 -4.96
CA LEU A 69 17.23 -18.01 -3.82
C LEU A 69 17.80 -16.73 -3.19
N ALA A 70 19.13 -16.62 -3.06
CA ALA A 70 19.77 -15.41 -2.53
C ALA A 70 19.51 -14.20 -3.44
N ASN A 71 19.56 -14.38 -4.76
CA ASN A 71 19.26 -13.33 -5.73
C ASN A 71 17.78 -12.94 -5.69
N GLU A 72 16.86 -13.91 -5.56
CA GLU A 72 15.43 -13.66 -5.42
C GLU A 72 15.11 -12.89 -4.13
N ILE A 73 15.73 -13.27 -3.01
CA ILE A 73 15.59 -12.53 -1.74
C ILE A 73 16.08 -11.09 -1.90
N ALA A 74 17.27 -10.88 -2.47
CA ALA A 74 17.81 -9.54 -2.69
C ALA A 74 16.93 -8.69 -3.62
N ALA A 75 16.36 -9.29 -4.67
CA ALA A 75 15.42 -8.61 -5.55
C ALA A 75 14.13 -8.20 -4.81
N LEU A 76 13.57 -9.11 -4.02
CA LEU A 76 12.37 -8.85 -3.21
C LEU A 76 12.61 -7.79 -2.13
N GLU A 77 13.79 -7.77 -1.51
CA GLU A 77 14.17 -6.70 -0.58
C GLU A 77 14.22 -5.33 -1.27
N GLY A 78 14.79 -5.26 -2.48
CA GLY A 78 14.79 -4.04 -3.28
C GLY A 78 13.39 -3.57 -3.66
N GLU A 79 12.51 -4.50 -4.05
CA GLU A 79 11.10 -4.18 -4.35
C GLU A 79 10.35 -3.70 -3.10
N ARG A 80 10.55 -4.35 -1.95
CA ARG A 80 9.98 -3.94 -0.66
C ARG A 80 10.39 -2.51 -0.31
N ASP A 81 11.67 -2.19 -0.44
CA ASP A 81 12.18 -0.86 -0.11
C ASP A 81 11.66 0.21 -1.07
N ALA A 82 11.59 -0.11 -2.36
CA ALA A 82 10.95 0.78 -3.35
C ALA A 82 9.46 1.00 -3.07
N LEU A 83 8.74 -0.04 -2.64
CA LEU A 83 7.34 0.05 -2.28
C LEU A 83 7.15 0.86 -0.99
N ASN A 84 7.99 0.65 0.02
CA ASN A 84 7.98 1.42 1.26
C ASN A 84 8.25 2.91 1.00
N ALA A 85 9.18 3.23 0.09
CA ALA A 85 9.42 4.61 -0.34
C ALA A 85 8.17 5.22 -1.00
N LYS A 86 7.49 4.48 -1.89
CA LYS A 86 6.24 4.92 -2.52
C LYS A 86 5.12 5.12 -1.50
N VAL A 87 5.01 4.25 -0.51
CA VAL A 87 4.03 4.38 0.58
C VAL A 87 4.33 5.63 1.41
N ALA A 88 5.60 5.88 1.75
CA ALA A 88 6.00 7.09 2.46
C ALA A 88 5.69 8.36 1.66
N ASP A 89 5.96 8.37 0.34
CA ASP A 89 5.63 9.50 -0.52
C ASP A 89 4.12 9.70 -0.69
N ALA A 90 3.35 8.61 -0.80
CA ALA A 90 1.90 8.67 -0.84
C ALA A 90 1.32 9.23 0.48
N GLN A 91 1.86 8.82 1.62
CA GLN A 91 1.45 9.34 2.93
C GLN A 91 1.78 10.82 3.06
N ARG A 92 2.98 11.27 2.65
CA ARG A 92 3.33 12.70 2.61
C ARG A 92 2.35 13.51 1.77
N ALA A 93 1.92 12.97 0.62
CA ALA A 93 0.94 13.65 -0.22
C ALA A 93 -0.45 13.74 0.44
N ILE A 94 -0.88 12.70 1.16
CA ILE A 94 -2.13 12.72 1.95
C ILE A 94 -2.03 13.76 3.06
N ASP A 95 -0.93 13.73 3.81
CA ASP A 95 -0.66 14.65 4.91
C ASP A 95 -0.64 16.11 4.42
N ALA A 96 0.01 16.38 3.29
CA ALA A 96 0.04 17.71 2.68
C ALA A 96 -1.36 18.18 2.22
N GLY A 97 -2.13 17.30 1.59
CA GLY A 97 -3.50 17.59 1.18
C GLY A 97 -4.42 17.88 2.37
N TYR A 98 -4.29 17.10 3.45
CA TYR A 98 -5.01 17.33 4.69
C TYR A 98 -4.69 18.70 5.29
N LEU A 99 -3.41 19.08 5.39
CA LEU A 99 -3.00 20.38 5.92
C LEU A 99 -3.51 21.55 5.05
N GLN A 100 -3.47 21.41 3.72
CA GLN A 100 -4.02 22.43 2.83
C GLN A 100 -5.52 22.60 3.02
N ALA A 101 -6.28 21.50 3.13
CA ALA A 101 -7.71 21.56 3.35
C ALA A 101 -8.06 22.14 4.73
N LYS A 102 -7.31 21.77 5.76
CA LYS A 102 -7.44 22.34 7.11
C LYS A 102 -7.19 23.85 7.10
N LEU A 103 -6.16 24.31 6.38
CA LEU A 103 -5.87 25.72 6.22
C LEU A 103 -7.01 26.47 5.53
N ALA A 104 -7.52 25.92 4.42
CA ALA A 104 -8.62 26.53 3.67
C ALA A 104 -9.92 26.60 4.50
N ALA A 105 -10.23 25.56 5.27
CA ALA A 105 -11.38 25.55 6.18
C ALA A 105 -11.24 26.62 7.27
N PHE A 106 -10.03 26.77 7.82
CA PHE A 106 -9.74 27.79 8.82
C PHE A 106 -9.85 29.22 8.27
N ASP A 107 -9.29 29.47 7.09
CA ASP A 107 -9.38 30.78 6.42
C ASP A 107 -10.84 31.14 6.08
N ALA A 108 -11.65 30.14 5.71
CA ALA A 108 -13.08 30.31 5.48
C ALA A 108 -13.84 30.66 6.76
N ASP A 109 -13.61 29.93 7.87
CA ASP A 109 -14.22 30.22 9.18
C ASP A 109 -13.84 31.63 9.67
N TYR A 110 -12.56 31.99 9.54
CA TYR A 110 -12.06 33.32 9.88
C TYR A 110 -12.74 34.42 9.07
N ALA A 111 -12.87 34.24 7.75
CA ALA A 111 -13.53 35.20 6.87
C ALA A 111 -15.01 35.37 7.23
N ILE A 112 -15.73 34.27 7.46
CA ILE A 112 -17.14 34.29 7.88
C ILE A 112 -17.29 35.07 9.18
N GLY A 113 -16.46 34.77 10.19
CA GLY A 113 -16.49 35.49 11.47
C GLY A 113 -16.19 36.98 11.33
N HIS A 114 -15.31 37.37 10.41
CA HIS A 114 -15.05 38.79 10.12
C HIS A 114 -16.24 39.46 9.45
N PHE A 115 -16.87 38.80 8.47
CA PHE A 115 -18.05 39.34 7.80
C PHE A 115 -19.24 39.51 8.75
N GLU A 116 -19.45 38.58 9.68
CA GLU A 116 -20.47 38.70 10.73
C GLU A 116 -20.21 39.90 11.65
N ALA A 117 -18.96 40.09 12.10
CA ALA A 117 -18.60 41.25 12.91
C ALA A 117 -18.79 42.58 12.16
N PHE A 118 -18.46 42.62 10.87
CA PHE A 118 -18.70 43.79 10.02
C PHE A 118 -20.18 44.02 9.72
N SER A 119 -21.00 42.98 9.58
CA SER A 119 -22.42 43.12 9.31
C SER A 119 -23.16 43.68 10.53
N GLU A 120 -22.82 43.25 11.75
CA GLU A 120 -23.32 43.84 13.00
C GLU A 120 -22.94 45.33 13.09
N GLN A 121 -21.69 45.67 12.77
CA GLN A 121 -21.21 47.06 12.78
C GLN A 121 -21.83 47.91 11.65
N ALA A 122 -22.10 47.30 10.50
CA ALA A 122 -22.77 47.96 9.37
C ALA A 122 -24.26 48.21 9.65
N ASP A 123 -24.93 47.30 10.36
CA ASP A 123 -26.30 47.50 10.83
C ASP A 123 -26.38 48.61 11.88
N GLU A 124 -25.35 48.80 12.71
CA GLU A 124 -25.21 49.98 13.58
C GLU A 124 -24.92 51.28 12.80
N MET A 125 -24.22 51.19 11.66
CA MET A 125 -23.86 52.33 10.81
C MET A 125 -24.87 52.68 9.71
N LYS A 126 -26.03 52.00 9.62
CA LYS A 126 -27.16 52.32 8.72
C LYS A 126 -27.92 53.62 9.08
N GLY A 127 -27.21 54.67 9.48
CA GLY A 127 -27.63 56.06 9.25
C GLY A 127 -27.52 56.43 7.76
N PRO A 128 -28.21 57.47 7.27
CA PRO A 128 -28.44 57.68 5.83
C PRO A 128 -27.17 58.07 5.08
N LEU A 129 -26.44 57.09 4.55
CA LEU A 129 -25.32 57.27 3.63
C LEU A 129 -25.75 56.85 2.22
N SER A 130 -26.14 57.85 1.42
CA SER A 130 -26.35 57.72 -0.02
C SER A 130 -24.99 57.70 -0.73
N LEU A 131 -24.53 56.51 -1.13
CA LEU A 131 -23.31 56.31 -1.92
C LEU A 131 -23.58 56.46 -3.42
N GLN A 132 -22.88 57.42 -4.04
CA GLN A 132 -22.76 57.55 -5.50
C GLN A 132 -21.74 56.52 -6.01
N LEU A 133 -22.15 55.69 -6.98
CA LEU A 133 -21.26 54.78 -7.71
C LEU A 133 -20.28 55.57 -8.58
N VAL A 134 -19.00 55.23 -8.48
CA VAL A 134 -17.92 55.71 -9.35
C VAL A 134 -17.50 54.55 -10.25
N ASP A 135 -17.55 54.77 -11.57
CA ASP A 135 -17.14 53.80 -12.60
C ASP A 135 -15.62 53.61 -12.67
N LEU A 136 -15.18 52.36 -12.87
CA LEU A 136 -13.78 51.96 -13.01
C LEU A 136 -13.44 51.65 -14.48
N PRO A 137 -12.22 51.98 -14.96
CA PRO A 137 -11.83 51.79 -16.36
C PRO A 137 -11.25 50.39 -16.64
N GLU A 138 -11.49 49.89 -17.86
CA GLU A 138 -11.03 48.60 -18.38
C GLU A 138 -9.54 48.59 -18.78
N VAL A 139 -8.91 47.42 -18.66
CA VAL A 139 -7.47 47.19 -18.95
C VAL A 139 -7.31 46.46 -20.29
N PRO A 140 -6.34 46.86 -21.16
CA PRO A 140 -6.22 46.33 -22.52
C PRO A 140 -5.35 45.06 -22.66
N SER A 141 -5.77 44.22 -23.61
CA SER A 141 -5.33 42.83 -23.84
C SER A 141 -4.22 42.65 -24.88
N SER A 142 -3.01 43.22 -24.71
CA SER A 142 -1.93 43.04 -25.70
C SER A 142 -0.54 42.85 -25.09
N LEU A 143 -0.16 41.59 -24.84
CA LEU A 143 1.26 41.19 -24.76
C LEU A 143 1.44 39.75 -25.25
N GLY A 144 1.95 39.60 -26.47
CA GLY A 144 2.28 38.32 -27.10
C GLY A 144 3.70 37.84 -26.76
N LEU A 145 3.87 36.54 -26.52
CA LEU A 145 5.15 35.90 -26.20
C LEU A 145 5.67 34.98 -27.34
N PRO A 146 7.00 34.91 -27.58
CA PRO A 146 7.60 34.28 -28.77
C PRO A 146 7.92 32.78 -28.68
N ALA A 147 8.21 32.18 -29.85
CA ALA A 147 8.21 30.75 -30.18
C ALA A 147 9.17 29.81 -29.44
N PHE A 148 10.11 30.29 -28.62
CA PHE A 148 10.93 29.42 -27.75
C PHE A 148 10.09 28.81 -26.60
N ALA A 149 8.98 29.47 -26.23
CA ALA A 149 8.02 28.97 -25.26
C ALA A 149 7.34 27.65 -25.68
N ARG A 150 7.16 27.42 -26.99
CA ARG A 150 6.39 26.28 -27.52
C ARG A 150 7.15 24.94 -27.47
N ALA A 151 8.48 24.95 -27.53
CA ALA A 151 9.28 23.72 -27.48
C ALA A 151 9.44 23.21 -26.03
N ALA A 152 9.62 24.13 -25.07
CA ALA A 152 9.58 23.83 -23.65
C ALA A 152 8.17 23.35 -23.23
N GLU A 153 7.11 23.96 -23.80
CA GLU A 153 5.71 23.59 -23.58
C GLU A 153 5.46 22.11 -23.83
N THR A 154 5.93 21.54 -24.95
CA THR A 154 5.58 20.15 -25.31
C THR A 154 6.22 19.09 -24.43
N THR A 155 7.41 19.35 -23.88
CA THR A 155 8.11 18.41 -22.97
C THR A 155 7.57 18.55 -21.55
N LEU A 156 7.33 19.78 -21.08
CA LEU A 156 6.62 20.05 -19.82
C LEU A 156 5.19 19.51 -19.86
N LEU A 157 4.46 19.68 -20.96
CA LEU A 157 3.09 19.19 -21.14
C LEU A 157 3.02 17.66 -21.10
N LYS A 158 4.08 16.95 -21.51
CA LYS A 158 4.11 15.48 -21.48
C LYS A 158 4.30 14.95 -20.06
N GLU A 159 5.20 15.56 -19.29
CA GLU A 159 5.42 15.18 -17.89
C GLU A 159 4.31 15.69 -16.97
N LEU A 160 3.78 16.89 -17.25
CA LEU A 160 2.56 17.40 -16.61
C LEU A 160 1.34 16.56 -16.95
N LYS A 161 1.23 15.96 -18.15
CA LYS A 161 0.16 15.01 -18.48
C LYS A 161 0.24 13.76 -17.61
N LYS A 162 1.44 13.19 -17.48
CA LYS A 162 1.69 12.00 -16.68
C LYS A 162 1.44 12.26 -15.19
N GLN A 163 1.89 13.40 -14.67
CA GLN A 163 1.57 13.81 -13.30
C GLN A 163 0.10 14.16 -13.11
N ARG A 164 -0.54 14.79 -14.10
CA ARG A 164 -1.97 15.08 -14.10
C ARG A 164 -2.81 13.81 -14.16
N ASP A 165 -2.39 12.74 -14.81
CA ASP A 165 -3.18 11.50 -14.87
C ASP A 165 -3.11 10.74 -13.53
N VAL A 166 -1.93 10.71 -12.87
CA VAL A 166 -1.75 10.19 -11.49
C VAL A 166 -2.44 11.08 -10.47
N LEU A 167 -2.37 12.40 -10.66
CA LEU A 167 -3.13 13.35 -9.87
C LEU A 167 -4.60 13.20 -10.19
N GLN A 168 -5.06 12.94 -11.42
CA GLN A 168 -6.48 12.87 -11.79
C GLN A 168 -7.22 11.76 -11.08
N GLU A 169 -6.58 10.62 -10.83
CA GLU A 169 -7.16 9.55 -10.02
C GLU A 169 -7.40 9.99 -8.56
N LYS A 170 -6.50 10.81 -8.00
CA LYS A 170 -6.66 11.45 -6.67
C LYS A 170 -7.46 12.77 -6.70
N ASN A 171 -7.48 13.43 -7.86
CA ASN A 171 -8.21 14.65 -8.19
C ASN A 171 -9.64 14.29 -8.52
N VAL A 172 -10.03 13.01 -8.68
CA VAL A 172 -11.45 12.64 -8.66
C VAL A 172 -12.03 13.02 -7.29
N PHE A 173 -11.30 12.85 -6.19
CA PHE A 173 -11.76 13.33 -4.88
C PHE A 173 -11.85 14.86 -4.82
N PHE A 174 -10.80 15.59 -5.23
CA PHE A 174 -10.80 17.06 -5.18
C PHE A 174 -11.69 17.71 -6.25
N GLN A 175 -11.84 17.12 -7.43
CA GLN A 175 -12.81 17.54 -8.46
C GLN A 175 -14.21 17.15 -8.06
N ASN A 176 -14.44 16.03 -7.36
CA ASN A 176 -15.75 15.75 -6.79
C ASN A 176 -16.06 16.71 -5.65
N LEU A 177 -15.07 17.10 -4.83
CA LEU A 177 -15.24 18.06 -3.73
C LEU A 177 -15.43 19.48 -4.26
N GLN A 178 -14.67 19.88 -5.28
CA GLN A 178 -14.83 21.13 -6.01
C GLN A 178 -16.13 21.14 -6.82
N ALA A 179 -16.50 20.05 -7.47
CA ALA A 179 -17.81 19.91 -8.13
C ALA A 179 -18.94 19.87 -7.10
N LEU A 180 -18.74 19.38 -5.88
CA LEU A 180 -19.72 19.49 -4.80
C LEU A 180 -19.87 20.95 -4.37
N LEU A 181 -18.76 21.68 -4.20
CA LEU A 181 -18.73 23.11 -3.90
C LEU A 181 -19.32 23.97 -5.05
N GLU A 182 -19.07 23.61 -6.31
CA GLU A 182 -19.62 24.27 -7.50
C GLU A 182 -21.08 23.87 -7.76
N GLN A 183 -21.49 22.64 -7.46
CA GLN A 183 -22.90 22.23 -7.49
C GLN A 183 -23.68 22.86 -6.32
N GLN A 184 -22.99 23.23 -5.24
CA GLN A 184 -23.48 24.13 -4.20
C GLN A 184 -23.41 25.62 -4.60
N GLN A 185 -23.09 25.99 -5.86
CA GLN A 185 -23.38 27.34 -6.42
C GLN A 185 -24.85 27.50 -6.85
N MET A 186 -25.78 27.06 -6.03
CA MET A 186 -26.84 27.99 -5.64
C MET A 186 -26.18 28.83 -4.56
N VAL A 187 -26.00 30.15 -4.75
CA VAL A 187 -25.37 31.08 -3.78
C VAL A 187 -26.11 31.04 -2.43
N GLY A 188 -25.97 29.94 -1.71
CA GLY A 188 -26.29 29.74 -0.33
C GLY A 188 -25.02 30.10 0.40
N GLU A 189 -25.18 30.97 1.38
CA GLU A 189 -24.14 31.38 2.32
C GLU A 189 -23.24 30.17 2.62
N VAL A 190 -21.92 30.33 2.47
CA VAL A 190 -20.98 29.39 3.06
C VAL A 190 -21.25 29.49 4.56
N THR A 191 -22.09 28.59 5.08
CA THR A 191 -22.52 28.64 6.46
C THR A 191 -21.42 28.07 7.34
N LYS A 192 -21.39 28.51 8.59
CA LYS A 192 -20.56 27.90 9.63
C LYS A 192 -20.77 26.38 9.73
N GLU A 193 -21.99 25.92 9.48
CA GLU A 193 -22.34 24.49 9.44
C GLU A 193 -21.63 23.75 8.29
N ALA A 194 -21.54 24.35 7.10
CA ALA A 194 -20.82 23.76 5.98
C ALA A 194 -19.31 23.62 6.27
N VAL A 195 -18.69 24.65 6.87
CA VAL A 195 -17.27 24.59 7.27
C VAL A 195 -17.04 23.54 8.35
N THR A 196 -17.94 23.47 9.35
CA THR A 196 -17.88 22.44 10.41
C THR A 196 -17.98 21.03 9.83
N ASN A 197 -18.90 20.80 8.90
CA ASN A 197 -19.03 19.50 8.22
C ASN A 197 -17.77 19.11 7.44
N VAL A 198 -17.09 20.08 6.80
CA VAL A 198 -15.81 19.82 6.12
C VAL A 198 -14.73 19.44 7.13
N LEU A 199 -14.64 20.13 8.27
CA LEU A 199 -13.70 19.78 9.34
C LEU A 199 -13.96 18.37 9.89
N ASP A 200 -15.21 18.01 10.12
CA ASP A 200 -15.60 16.66 10.58
C ASP A 200 -15.24 15.57 9.55
N GLN A 201 -15.41 15.87 8.25
CA GLN A 201 -14.99 14.97 7.18
C GLN A 201 -13.46 14.85 7.08
N LEU A 202 -12.72 15.93 7.33
CA LEU A 202 -11.27 15.91 7.36
C LEU A 202 -10.75 14.99 8.47
N GLU A 203 -11.41 14.92 9.63
CA GLU A 203 -11.00 14.00 10.71
C GLU A 203 -11.01 12.52 10.29
N GLN A 204 -11.87 12.15 9.34
CA GLN A 204 -12.00 10.79 8.81
C GLN A 204 -10.88 10.41 7.82
N ILE A 205 -10.13 11.38 7.28
CA ILE A 205 -9.00 11.10 6.39
C ILE A 205 -7.87 10.41 7.19
N GLU A 206 -7.26 9.38 6.61
CA GLU A 206 -6.11 8.65 7.18
C GLU A 206 -4.79 9.46 7.11
N ALA A 207 -4.83 10.71 7.55
CA ALA A 207 -3.62 11.50 7.80
C ALA A 207 -2.84 10.96 9.00
N THR A 208 -1.53 11.14 9.01
CA THR A 208 -0.70 10.68 10.12
C THR A 208 -1.08 11.39 11.44
N PRO A 209 -0.94 10.74 12.60
CA PRO A 209 -1.36 11.30 13.88
C PRO A 209 -0.70 12.65 14.21
N TRP A 210 0.57 12.84 13.83
CA TRP A 210 1.29 14.08 14.11
C TRP A 210 0.72 15.26 13.30
N VAL A 211 0.25 15.02 12.08
CA VAL A 211 -0.37 16.04 11.21
C VAL A 211 -1.72 16.46 11.77
N LYS A 212 -2.52 15.50 12.25
CA LYS A 212 -3.80 15.79 12.91
C LYS A 212 -3.61 16.65 14.16
N ALA A 213 -2.52 16.43 14.89
CA ALA A 213 -2.16 17.17 16.10
C ALA A 213 -1.65 18.60 15.85
N LEU A 214 -1.38 18.99 14.60
CA LEU A 214 -0.95 20.35 14.27
C LEU A 214 -2.11 21.33 14.42
N GLU A 215 -1.90 22.42 15.15
CA GLU A 215 -2.86 23.49 15.36
C GLU A 215 -2.64 24.64 14.35
N THR A 216 -3.74 25.23 13.90
CA THR A 216 -3.75 26.44 13.06
C THR A 216 -3.89 27.67 13.95
N ASP A 217 -2.94 28.60 13.83
CA ASP A 217 -3.00 29.93 14.44
C ASP A 217 -3.29 30.95 13.32
N PRO A 218 -4.24 31.89 13.47
CA PRO A 218 -4.54 32.91 12.45
C PRO A 218 -3.31 33.68 11.93
N MET A 219 -2.32 33.93 12.78
CA MET A 219 -1.10 34.64 12.37
C MET A 219 -0.17 33.74 11.56
N LEU A 220 -0.20 32.44 11.82
CA LEU A 220 0.61 31.44 11.13
C LEU A 220 -0.06 30.94 9.84
N SER A 221 -1.40 30.94 9.78
CA SER A 221 -2.16 30.46 8.62
C SER A 221 -1.85 31.28 7.37
N ALA A 222 -1.73 32.62 7.51
CA ALA A 222 -1.31 33.52 6.44
C ALA A 222 0.07 33.18 5.85
N GLN A 223 0.93 32.55 6.65
CA GLN A 223 2.27 32.09 6.24
C GLN A 223 2.30 30.60 5.88
N ARG A 224 1.15 29.91 5.88
CA ARG A 224 1.02 28.45 5.69
C ARG A 224 1.81 27.65 6.73
N ARG A 225 1.80 28.13 7.97
CA ARG A 225 2.51 27.53 9.10
C ARG A 225 1.54 26.97 10.12
N PHE A 226 1.96 25.90 10.78
CA PHE A 226 1.20 25.22 11.82
C PHE A 226 2.02 25.11 13.09
N ARG A 227 1.37 25.13 14.24
CA ARG A 227 2.02 24.94 15.54
C ARG A 227 1.81 23.50 16.00
N ALA A 228 2.89 22.82 16.37
CA ALA A 228 2.79 21.51 17.00
C ALA A 228 2.51 21.61 18.51
N PRO A 229 2.02 20.54 19.16
CA PRO A 229 1.75 20.55 20.60
C PRO A 229 2.96 20.86 21.49
N ASP A 230 4.18 20.66 20.96
CA ASP A 230 5.44 20.98 21.64
C ASP A 230 5.91 22.43 21.41
N GLY A 231 5.13 23.23 20.67
CA GLY A 231 5.41 24.63 20.36
C GLY A 231 6.28 24.85 19.13
N ARG A 232 6.79 23.79 18.47
CA ARG A 232 7.54 23.95 17.21
C ARG A 232 6.61 24.37 16.06
N ILE A 233 7.18 25.08 15.08
CA ILE A 233 6.44 25.56 13.92
C ILE A 233 6.79 24.68 12.72
N PHE A 234 5.76 24.13 12.07
CA PHE A 234 5.88 23.39 10.82
C PHE A 234 5.50 24.31 9.66
N ASP A 235 6.39 24.45 8.68
CA ASP A 235 6.15 25.26 7.47
C ASP A 235 5.76 24.34 6.31
N LEU A 236 4.52 24.52 5.83
CA LEU A 236 3.96 23.70 4.77
C LEU A 236 4.66 23.93 3.43
N ALA A 237 5.23 25.13 3.20
CA ALA A 237 5.87 25.47 1.93
C ALA A 237 7.23 24.79 1.78
N SER A 238 8.01 24.70 2.87
CA SER A 238 9.29 23.99 2.88
C SER A 238 9.16 22.52 3.25
N TRP A 239 8.01 22.11 3.80
CA TRP A 239 7.80 20.79 4.38
C TRP A 239 8.82 20.44 5.46
N ASP A 240 9.12 21.42 6.32
CA ASP A 240 10.15 21.30 7.35
C ASP A 240 9.78 22.04 8.64
N TRP A 241 10.46 21.71 9.72
CA TRP A 241 10.36 22.41 10.99
C TRP A 241 11.19 23.68 10.95
N VAL A 242 10.58 24.79 11.39
CA VAL A 242 11.24 26.09 11.50
C VAL A 242 11.41 26.41 12.97
N GLU A 243 12.60 26.91 13.33
CA GLU A 243 12.82 27.46 14.67
C GLU A 243 11.91 28.68 14.86
N GLY A 244 11.06 28.62 15.90
CA GLY A 244 10.06 29.63 16.23
C GLY A 244 10.61 30.81 17.02
#